data_AF-A0A1J5LNC9-F1
#
_entry.id   AF-A0A1J5LNC9-F1
#
_cell.length_a   1.000
_cell.length_b   1.000
_cell.length_c   1.000
_cell.angle_alpha   90.00
_cell.angle_beta   90.00
_cell.angle_gamma   90.00
#
_symmetry.space_group_name_H-M   'P 1'
#
loop_
_entity.id
_entity.type
_entity.pdbx_description
1 polymer ?
#
loop_
_entity_poly.entity_id
_entity_poly.type
_entity_poly.pdbx_seq_one_letter_code
_entity_poly.pdbx_strand_id
1 'polypeptide(L)'
;MSLDELASQIAEEWKSALSEGWGQLSSFHKSQTKKLAHQAALLAQLRISGELQHDSDMFEFLVDQLKDKTENFAIAIANLTALTFQEAWNASVGVLWGAINSALGSAGLPPLPVPSAN
;
A
#
# COMPACT_ATOMS: atom_id res chain seq x y z
N MET A 1 33.36 -3.60 -3.78
CA MET A 1 32.02 -3.49 -4.40
C MET A 1 32.12 -2.54 -5.58
N SER A 2 31.61 -2.94 -6.74
CA SER A 2 31.55 -2.11 -7.95
C SER A 2 30.28 -1.25 -7.99
N LEU A 3 30.24 -0.27 -8.90
CA LEU A 3 29.03 0.52 -9.15
C LEU A 3 27.87 -0.36 -9.67
N ASP A 4 28.19 -1.34 -10.50
CA ASP A 4 27.19 -2.27 -11.06
C ASP A 4 26.60 -3.19 -9.98
N GLU A 5 27.43 -3.67 -9.05
CA GLU A 5 26.97 -4.45 -7.90
C GLU A 5 26.04 -3.63 -7.00
N LEU A 6 26.38 -2.35 -6.76
CA LEU A 6 25.57 -1.44 -5.95
C LEU A 6 24.22 -1.13 -6.62
N ALA A 7 24.23 -0.82 -7.92
CA ALA A 7 23.02 -0.59 -8.69
C ALA A 7 22.12 -1.84 -8.73
N SER A 8 22.73 -3.04 -8.88
CA SER A 8 22.00 -4.31 -8.85
C SER A 8 21.37 -4.59 -7.49
N GLN A 9 22.05 -4.29 -6.39
CA GLN A 9 21.49 -4.46 -5.03
C GLN A 9 20.27 -3.55 -4.84
N ILE A 10 20.36 -2.27 -5.23
CA ILE A 10 19.22 -1.36 -5.16
C ILE A 10 18.04 -1.89 -5.99
N ALA A 11 18.30 -2.36 -7.21
CA ALA A 11 17.24 -2.90 -8.06
C ALA A 11 16.54 -4.13 -7.44
N GLU A 12 17.29 -5.04 -6.81
CA GLU A 12 16.70 -6.19 -6.13
C GLU A 12 15.93 -5.78 -4.86
N GLU A 13 16.41 -4.81 -4.07
CA GLU A 13 15.67 -4.26 -2.93
C GLU A 13 14.33 -3.64 -3.37
N TRP A 14 14.34 -2.86 -4.46
CA TRP A 14 13.12 -2.31 -5.04
C TRP A 14 12.15 -3.39 -5.48
N LYS A 15 12.66 -4.39 -6.22
CA LYS A 15 11.84 -5.50 -6.71
C LYS A 15 11.24 -6.28 -5.55
N SER A 16 12.00 -6.50 -4.48
CA SER A 16 11.54 -7.16 -3.26
C SER A 16 10.38 -6.38 -2.63
N ALA A 17 10.61 -5.10 -2.31
CA ALA A 17 9.62 -4.24 -1.67
C ALA A 17 8.34 -4.08 -2.51
N LEU A 18 8.48 -3.84 -3.82
CA LEU A 18 7.35 -3.72 -4.74
C LEU A 18 6.56 -5.04 -4.86
N SER A 19 7.24 -6.19 -4.87
CA SER A 19 6.58 -7.50 -4.97
C SER A 19 5.79 -7.82 -3.70
N GLU A 20 6.36 -7.54 -2.53
CA GLU A 20 5.68 -7.70 -1.25
C GLU A 20 4.47 -6.75 -1.14
N GLY A 21 4.68 -5.46 -1.42
CA GLY A 21 3.62 -4.45 -1.40
C GLY A 21 2.50 -4.78 -2.40
N TRP A 22 2.82 -5.27 -3.59
CA TRP A 22 1.81 -5.78 -4.52
C TRP A 22 1.03 -6.97 -3.97
N GLY A 23 1.71 -7.90 -3.29
CA GLY A 23 1.07 -9.03 -2.62
C GLY A 23 0.03 -8.59 -1.59
N GLN A 24 0.39 -7.62 -0.74
CA GLN A 24 -0.52 -7.04 0.25
C GLN A 24 -1.67 -6.27 -0.40
N LEU A 25 -1.35 -5.37 -1.35
CA LEU A 25 -2.32 -4.53 -2.05
C LEU A 25 -3.35 -5.37 -2.82
N SER A 26 -2.90 -6.38 -3.56
CA SER A 26 -3.77 -7.24 -4.36
C SER A 26 -4.70 -8.10 -3.50
N SER A 27 -4.20 -8.59 -2.36
CA SER A 27 -4.99 -9.35 -1.39
C SER A 27 -6.04 -8.47 -0.72
N PHE A 28 -5.66 -7.27 -0.29
CA PHE A 28 -6.57 -6.27 0.26
C PHE A 28 -7.65 -5.88 -0.75
N HIS A 29 -7.26 -5.49 -1.98
CA HIS A 29 -8.17 -5.14 -3.07
C HIS A 29 -9.21 -6.24 -3.30
N LYS A 30 -8.76 -7.49 -3.51
CA LYS A 30 -9.68 -8.62 -3.75
C LYS A 30 -10.68 -8.80 -2.61
N SER A 31 -10.22 -8.70 -1.36
CA SER A 31 -11.06 -8.85 -0.17
C SER A 31 -12.11 -7.72 -0.06
N GLN A 32 -11.68 -6.46 -0.19
CA GLN A 32 -12.57 -5.31 0.00
C GLN A 32 -13.55 -5.15 -1.15
N THR A 33 -13.11 -5.28 -2.40
CA THR A 33 -13.99 -5.18 -3.57
C THR A 33 -15.09 -6.24 -3.53
N LYS A 34 -14.79 -7.46 -3.06
CA LYS A 34 -15.81 -8.50 -2.86
C LYS A 34 -16.85 -8.10 -1.81
N LYS A 35 -16.44 -7.47 -0.70
CA LYS A 35 -17.36 -7.00 0.35
C LYS A 35 -18.24 -5.85 -0.14
N LEU A 36 -17.66 -4.88 -0.84
CA LEU A 36 -18.39 -3.76 -1.45
C LEU A 36 -19.42 -4.28 -2.46
N ALA A 37 -19.03 -5.20 -3.33
CA ALA A 37 -19.92 -5.82 -4.29
C ALA A 37 -21.07 -6.58 -3.61
N HIS A 38 -20.77 -7.31 -2.53
CA HIS A 38 -21.81 -8.01 -1.77
C HIS A 38 -22.80 -7.04 -1.10
N GLN A 39 -22.30 -5.95 -0.50
CA GLN A 39 -23.15 -4.92 0.09
C GLN A 39 -24.04 -4.26 -0.98
N ALA A 40 -23.48 -3.94 -2.15
CA ALA A 40 -24.25 -3.37 -3.26
C ALA A 40 -25.36 -4.32 -3.75
N ALA A 41 -25.05 -5.62 -3.90
CA ALA A 41 -26.02 -6.63 -4.31
C ALA A 41 -27.14 -6.79 -3.27
N LEU A 42 -26.80 -6.78 -1.97
CA LEU A 42 -27.77 -6.84 -0.89
C LEU A 42 -28.72 -5.63 -0.91
N LEU A 43 -28.19 -4.42 -1.08
CA LEU A 43 -29.02 -3.21 -1.16
C LEU A 43 -29.99 -3.24 -2.35
N ALA A 44 -29.52 -3.70 -3.51
CA ALA A 44 -30.38 -3.88 -4.67
C ALA A 44 -31.50 -4.90 -4.38
N GLN A 45 -31.16 -6.02 -3.74
CA GLN A 45 -32.13 -7.06 -3.41
C GLN A 45 -33.19 -6.57 -2.40
N LEU A 46 -32.79 -5.83 -1.36
CA LEU A 46 -33.71 -5.26 -0.37
C LEU A 46 -34.69 -4.26 -0.99
N ARG A 47 -34.25 -3.51 -2.01
CA ARG A 47 -35.14 -2.59 -2.73
C ARG A 47 -36.12 -3.34 -3.65
N ILE A 48 -35.66 -4.40 -4.31
CA ILE A 48 -36.48 -5.25 -5.20
C ILE A 48 -37.51 -6.06 -4.40
N SER A 49 -37.14 -6.57 -3.23
CA SER A 49 -38.01 -7.43 -2.40
C SER A 49 -39.18 -6.69 -1.74
N GLY A 50 -39.22 -5.36 -1.84
CA GLY A 50 -40.21 -4.53 -1.15
C GLY A 50 -39.79 -4.07 0.25
N GLU A 51 -38.77 -4.69 0.83
CA GLU A 51 -38.35 -4.49 2.22
C GLU A 51 -37.85 -3.06 2.50
N LEU A 52 -37.20 -2.44 1.50
CA LEU A 52 -36.86 -1.02 1.50
C LEU A 52 -37.63 -0.19 0.47
N GLN A 53 -38.69 -0.70 -0.15
CA GLN A 53 -39.35 -0.01 -1.27
C GLN A 53 -40.01 1.32 -0.87
N HIS A 54 -40.54 1.39 0.35
CA HIS A 54 -41.24 2.56 0.88
C HIS A 54 -40.46 3.33 1.96
N ASP A 55 -39.27 2.83 2.33
CA ASP A 55 -38.37 3.48 3.28
C ASP A 55 -37.18 4.09 2.51
N SER A 56 -37.44 5.22 1.84
CA SER A 56 -36.43 5.90 1.02
C SER A 56 -35.29 6.48 1.87
N ASP A 57 -35.58 6.98 3.07
CA ASP A 57 -34.57 7.58 3.95
C ASP A 57 -33.55 6.53 4.40
N MET A 58 -34.00 5.34 4.79
CA MET A 58 -33.11 4.23 5.13
C MET A 58 -32.32 3.74 3.91
N PHE A 59 -32.96 3.67 2.75
CA PHE A 59 -32.28 3.28 1.52
C PHE A 59 -31.16 4.27 1.15
N GLU A 60 -31.43 5.58 1.17
CA GLU A 60 -30.45 6.62 0.92
C GLU A 60 -29.31 6.58 1.92
N PHE A 61 -29.61 6.44 3.22
CA PHE A 61 -28.59 6.27 4.26
C PHE A 61 -27.64 5.09 3.97
N LEU A 62 -28.19 3.93 3.58
CA LEU A 62 -27.39 2.75 3.28
C LEU A 62 -26.56 2.90 1.99
N VAL A 63 -27.08 3.62 1.00
CA VAL A 63 -26.36 3.98 -0.22
C VAL A 63 -25.19 4.91 0.11
N ASP A 64 -25.41 5.93 0.94
CA ASP A 64 -24.35 6.83 1.40
C ASP A 64 -23.28 6.08 2.18
N GLN A 65 -23.65 5.15 3.06
CA GLN A 65 -22.67 4.28 3.73
C GLN A 65 -21.85 3.42 2.75
N LEU A 66 -22.45 2.94 1.66
CA LEU A 66 -21.71 2.20 0.64
C LEU A 66 -20.74 3.13 -0.12
N LYS A 67 -21.17 4.35 -0.41
CA LYS A 67 -20.32 5.38 -1.03
C LYS A 67 -19.11 5.70 -0.15
N ASP A 68 -19.33 6.01 1.13
CA ASP A 68 -18.25 6.31 2.08
C ASP A 68 -17.25 5.16 2.20
N LYS A 69 -17.73 3.90 2.24
CA LYS A 69 -16.85 2.72 2.27
C LYS A 69 -16.03 2.59 0.99
N THR A 70 -16.61 2.95 -0.15
CA THR A 70 -15.93 2.91 -1.45
C THR A 70 -14.86 4.00 -1.56
N GLU A 71 -15.14 5.21 -1.06
CA GLU A 71 -14.16 6.30 -0.99
C GLU A 71 -13.00 5.94 -0.04
N ASN A 72 -13.32 5.44 1.15
CA ASN A 72 -12.31 4.98 2.11
C ASN A 72 -11.46 3.82 1.56
N PHE A 73 -12.05 2.93 0.77
CA PHE A 73 -11.32 1.88 0.08
C PHE A 73 -10.29 2.47 -0.90
N ALA A 74 -10.66 3.47 -1.70
CA ALA A 74 -9.72 4.13 -2.61
C ALA A 74 -8.57 4.84 -1.86
N ILE A 75 -8.88 5.52 -0.75
CA ILE A 75 -7.87 6.15 0.12
C ILE A 75 -6.91 5.09 0.69
N ALA A 76 -7.42 3.96 1.15
CA ALA A 76 -6.59 2.87 1.67
C ALA A 76 -5.63 2.31 0.60
N ILE A 77 -6.09 2.15 -0.64
CA ILE A 77 -5.24 1.74 -1.78
C ILE A 77 -4.11 2.74 -2.01
N ALA A 78 -4.43 4.04 -2.02
CA ALA A 78 -3.43 5.10 -2.20
C ALA A 78 -2.38 5.08 -1.08
N ASN A 79 -2.82 4.95 0.17
CA ASN A 79 -1.92 4.89 1.33
C ASN A 79 -1.00 3.66 1.29
N LEU A 80 -1.55 2.47 1.00
CA LEU A 80 -0.75 1.24 0.87
C LEU A 80 0.28 1.35 -0.27
N THR A 81 -0.09 2.00 -1.38
CA THR A 81 0.82 2.25 -2.49
C THR A 81 1.96 3.18 -2.08
N ALA A 82 1.64 4.27 -1.39
CA ALA A 82 2.65 5.21 -0.89
C ALA A 82 3.62 4.54 0.09
N LEU A 83 3.11 3.72 1.02
CA LEU A 83 3.93 2.95 1.96
C LEU A 83 4.86 1.96 1.24
N THR A 84 4.37 1.28 0.20
CA THR A 84 5.18 0.36 -0.60
C THR A 84 6.37 1.08 -1.25
N PHE A 85 6.15 2.28 -1.80
CA PHE A 85 7.25 3.08 -2.39
C PHE A 85 8.21 3.62 -1.32
N GLN A 86 7.69 3.95 -0.14
CA GLN A 86 8.47 4.40 0.98
C GLN A 86 9.41 3.30 1.50
N GLU A 87 8.94 2.06 1.57
CA GLU A 87 9.76 0.89 1.90
C GLU A 87 10.89 0.67 0.88
N ALA A 88 10.58 0.73 -0.42
CA ALA A 88 11.58 0.62 -1.48
C ALA A 88 12.65 1.72 -1.42
N TRP A 89 12.23 2.96 -1.14
CA TRP A 89 13.13 4.08 -0.92
C TRP A 89 14.03 3.86 0.30
N ASN A 90 13.44 3.47 1.44
CA ASN A 90 14.17 3.22 2.68
C ASN A 90 15.21 2.09 2.49
N ALA A 91 14.88 1.04 1.74
CA ALA A 91 15.83 -0.02 1.40
C ALA A 91 17.00 0.51 0.56
N SER A 92 16.73 1.39 -0.41
CA SER A 92 17.78 2.02 -1.24
C SER A 92 18.76 2.86 -0.41
N VAL A 93 18.21 3.65 0.52
CA VAL A 93 19.01 4.42 1.48
C VAL A 93 19.89 3.47 2.30
N GLY A 94 19.33 2.35 2.77
CA GLY A 94 20.07 1.32 3.50
C GLY A 94 21.26 0.77 2.71
N VAL A 95 21.06 0.42 1.43
CA VAL A 95 22.13 -0.08 0.56
C VAL A 95 23.22 0.99 0.36
N LEU A 96 22.84 2.22 0.00
CA LEU A 96 23.78 3.30 -0.29
C LEU A 96 24.60 3.70 0.94
N TRP A 97 23.95 3.93 2.07
CA TRP A 97 24.67 4.29 3.30
C TRP A 97 25.44 3.13 3.89
N GLY A 98 24.96 1.90 3.73
CA GLY A 98 25.72 0.70 4.07
C GLY A 98 27.02 0.60 3.28
N ALA A 99 26.96 0.87 1.97
CA ALA A 99 28.14 0.92 1.09
C ALA A 99 29.15 1.98 1.56
N ILE A 100 28.67 3.21 1.81
CA ILE A 100 29.50 4.32 2.24
C ILE A 100 30.16 4.01 3.59
N ASN A 101 29.39 3.56 4.58
CA ASN A 101 29.89 3.27 5.92
C ASN A 101 30.85 2.08 5.94
N SER A 102 30.64 1.08 5.07
CA SER A 102 31.60 0.00 4.88
C SER A 102 32.94 0.51 4.34
N ALA A 103 32.92 1.40 3.35
CA ALA A 103 34.13 2.01 2.81
C ALA A 103 34.86 2.89 3.84
N LEU A 104 34.13 3.74 4.59
CA LEU A 104 34.70 4.57 5.65
C LEU A 104 35.32 3.72 6.77
N GLY A 105 34.63 2.66 7.19
CA GLY A 105 35.14 1.73 8.21
C GLY A 105 36.44 1.05 7.77
N SER A 106 36.56 0.68 6.50
CA SER A 106 37.79 0.08 5.95
C SER A 106 38.99 1.06 5.96
N ALA A 107 38.72 2.37 5.94
CA ALA A 107 39.71 3.43 6.00
C ALA A 107 39.97 3.94 7.44
N GLY A 108 39.33 3.37 8.46
CA GLY A 108 39.46 3.83 9.85
C GLY A 108 38.74 5.16 10.13
N LEU A 109 37.80 5.58 9.27
CA LEU A 109 37.02 6.80 9.41
C LEU A 109 35.70 6.54 10.13
N PRO A 110 35.15 7.53 10.86
CA PRO A 110 33.86 7.39 11.53
C PRO A 110 32.70 7.23 10.52
N PRO A 111 31.61 6.53 10.89
CA PRO A 111 30.47 6.33 10.02
C PRO A 111 29.64 7.61 9.85
N LEU A 112 28.94 7.71 8.73
CA LEU A 112 27.93 8.74 8.50
C LEU A 112 26.57 8.32 9.09
N PRO A 113 25.80 9.27 9.63
CA PRO A 113 24.42 9.00 10.03
C PRO A 113 23.59 8.59 8.81
N VAL A 114 22.82 7.52 8.97
CA VAL A 114 21.83 7.09 7.98
C VAL A 114 20.64 8.05 8.02
N PRO A 115 20.14 8.56 6.88
CA PRO A 115 18.92 9.35 6.84
C PRO A 115 17.81 8.61 7.55
N SER A 116 17.05 9.33 8.37
CA SER A 116 15.88 8.75 9.02
C SER A 116 14.94 8.20 7.95
N ALA A 117 14.64 6.92 8.04
CA ALA A 117 13.51 6.32 7.35
C ALA A 117 12.26 7.05 7.87
N ASN A 118 11.57 7.75 6.97
CA ASN A 118 10.22 8.23 7.25
C ASN A 118 9.26 7.05 7.23
#